data_AF-A0A661EHD1-F1
#
_entry.id   AF-A0A661EHD1-F1
#
_cell.length_a   1.000
_cell.length_b   1.000
_cell.length_c   1.000
_cell.angle_alpha   90.00
_cell.angle_beta   90.00
_cell.angle_gamma   90.00
#
_symmetry.space_group_name_H-M   'P 1'
#
loop_
_entity.id
_entity.type
_entity.pdbx_description
1 polymer ?
#
loop_
_entity_poly.entity_id
_entity_poly.type
_entity_poly.pdbx_seq_one_letter_code
_entity_poly.pdbx_strand_id
1 'polypeptide(L)'
;MAVAHRADDLIRLFNELFSEEYRCQLVCGQHEPLYRPTTDPGAFHRLEFAHGFFASALHEVAHWCIAGEQRRRQVDLGYWYLPERDPMQQAEFEAVEVAPQVLESVFSDAAGFKFRPSLDNLELRPDPAEFLAKVKQAKAERLAAGLPTRAAQFHR
;
A
#
# COMPACT_ATOMS: atom_id res chain seq x y z
N MET A 1 21.08 -13.14 -13.27
CA MET A 1 20.44 -12.04 -14.02
C MET A 1 19.59 -11.26 -13.03
N ALA A 2 19.66 -9.93 -13.03
CA ALA A 2 18.78 -9.13 -12.18
C ALA A 2 17.33 -9.33 -12.64
N VAL A 3 16.42 -9.66 -11.73
CA VAL A 3 14.99 -9.72 -12.03
C VAL A 3 14.53 -8.28 -12.32
N ALA A 4 13.84 -8.08 -13.44
CA ALA A 4 13.26 -6.79 -13.76
C ALA A 4 11.91 -6.64 -13.05
N HIS A 5 11.77 -5.63 -12.20
CA HIS A 5 10.52 -5.35 -11.48
C HIS A 5 9.61 -4.45 -12.31
N ARG A 6 8.52 -5.01 -12.86
CA ARG A 6 7.53 -4.26 -13.64
C ARG A 6 6.20 -4.21 -12.91
N ALA A 7 5.55 -3.05 -12.89
CA ALA A 7 4.24 -2.91 -12.25
C ALA A 7 3.18 -3.85 -12.89
N ASP A 8 3.31 -4.17 -14.19
CA ASP A 8 2.46 -5.15 -14.88
C ASP A 8 2.46 -6.53 -14.21
N ASP A 9 3.57 -6.93 -13.58
CA ASP A 9 3.66 -8.22 -12.89
C ASP A 9 2.84 -8.19 -11.60
N LEU A 10 2.82 -7.06 -10.90
CA LEU A 10 1.97 -6.87 -9.71
C LEU A 10 0.49 -6.76 -10.07
N ILE A 11 0.16 -6.12 -11.21
CA ILE A 11 -1.22 -6.08 -11.73
C ILE A 11 -1.73 -7.50 -11.98
N ARG A 12 -0.94 -8.32 -12.71
CA ARG A 12 -1.31 -9.72 -12.98
C ARG A 12 -1.49 -10.51 -11.69
N LEU A 13 -0.48 -10.49 -10.82
CA LEU A 13 -0.51 -11.20 -9.54
C LEU A 13 -1.70 -10.79 -8.66
N PHE A 14 -1.91 -9.49 -8.45
CA PHE A 14 -3.01 -9.00 -7.63
C PHE A 14 -4.37 -9.42 -8.19
N ASN A 15 -4.56 -9.29 -9.51
CA ASN A 15 -5.83 -9.59 -10.13
C ASN A 15 -6.13 -11.09 -10.11
N GLU A 16 -5.12 -11.94 -10.33
CA GLU A 16 -5.24 -13.39 -10.19
C GLU A 16 -5.65 -13.80 -8.77
N LEU A 17 -5.09 -13.15 -7.75
CA LEU A 17 -5.38 -13.48 -6.35
C LEU A 17 -6.72 -12.94 -5.85
N PHE A 18 -7.13 -11.74 -6.29
CA PHE A 18 -8.17 -10.99 -5.58
C PHE A 18 -9.37 -10.52 -6.43
N SER A 19 -9.31 -10.61 -7.75
CA SER A 19 -10.43 -10.14 -8.58
C SER A 19 -11.70 -10.95 -8.35
N GLU A 20 -11.61 -12.28 -8.30
CA GLU A 20 -12.81 -13.11 -8.12
C GLU A 20 -13.38 -13.00 -6.70
N GLU A 21 -12.54 -13.19 -5.67
CA GLU A 21 -12.97 -13.22 -4.27
C GLU A 21 -13.39 -11.83 -3.74
N TYR A 22 -12.60 -10.79 -4.06
CA TYR A 22 -12.80 -9.45 -3.50
C TYR A 22 -13.41 -8.45 -4.48
N ARG A 23 -13.69 -8.88 -5.72
CA ARG A 23 -14.19 -7.99 -6.77
C ARG A 23 -13.31 -6.75 -6.92
N CYS A 24 -11.99 -6.88 -6.76
CA CYS A 24 -11.05 -5.76 -6.78
C CYS A 24 -9.94 -5.99 -7.81
N GLN A 25 -9.63 -4.96 -8.59
CA GLN A 25 -8.57 -4.97 -9.58
C GLN A 25 -7.53 -3.89 -9.28
N LEU A 26 -6.25 -4.26 -9.37
CA LEU A 26 -5.13 -3.31 -9.39
C LEU A 26 -4.99 -2.76 -10.81
N VAL A 27 -4.94 -1.43 -10.93
CA VAL A 27 -4.90 -0.73 -12.21
C VAL A 27 -3.84 0.36 -12.16
N CYS A 28 -3.05 0.51 -13.23
CA CYS A 28 -2.18 1.67 -13.37
C CYS A 28 -3.05 2.91 -13.65
N GLY A 29 -3.11 3.82 -12.69
CA GLY A 29 -3.76 5.12 -12.81
C GLY A 29 -2.94 6.10 -13.66
N GLN A 30 -3.58 7.19 -14.06
CA GLN A 30 -2.94 8.28 -14.84
C GLN A 30 -2.44 9.43 -13.94
N HIS A 31 -3.00 9.56 -12.73
CA HIS A 31 -2.76 10.67 -11.82
C HIS A 31 -2.40 10.13 -10.43
N GLU A 32 -3.08 10.60 -9.39
CA GLU A 32 -2.93 10.20 -8.01
C GLU A 32 -3.43 8.77 -7.76
N PRO A 33 -2.86 8.06 -6.78
CA PRO A 33 -3.42 6.80 -6.32
C PRO A 33 -4.84 7.02 -5.79
N LEU A 34 -5.72 6.05 -6.03
CA LEU A 34 -7.08 6.12 -5.52
C LEU A 34 -7.72 4.73 -5.45
N TYR A 35 -8.37 4.44 -4.33
CA TYR A 35 -9.31 3.32 -4.27
C TYR A 35 -10.74 3.76 -4.64
N ARG A 36 -11.31 3.14 -5.68
CA ARG A 36 -12.69 3.37 -6.14
C ARG A 36 -13.56 2.15 -5.82
N PRO A 37 -14.39 2.19 -4.76
CA PRO A 37 -15.41 1.18 -4.56
C PRO A 37 -16.50 1.28 -5.63
N THR A 38 -17.27 0.20 -5.78
CA THR A 38 -18.44 0.15 -6.65
C THR A 38 -19.55 -0.59 -5.92
N THR A 39 -20.80 -0.21 -6.16
CA THR A 39 -21.99 -0.92 -5.66
C THR A 39 -22.62 -1.81 -6.72
N ASP A 40 -22.10 -1.78 -7.96
CA ASP A 40 -22.55 -2.65 -9.05
C ASP A 40 -21.95 -4.06 -8.88
N PRO A 41 -22.78 -5.10 -8.67
CA PRO A 41 -22.30 -6.49 -8.53
C PRO A 41 -21.54 -7.00 -9.75
N GLY A 42 -21.81 -6.47 -10.94
CA GLY A 42 -21.13 -6.84 -12.19
C GLY A 42 -19.77 -6.16 -12.37
N ALA A 43 -19.48 -5.11 -11.61
CA ALA A 43 -18.24 -4.33 -11.72
C ALA A 43 -17.17 -4.80 -10.72
N PHE A 44 -15.95 -4.30 -10.90
CA PHE A 44 -14.84 -4.46 -9.97
C PHE A 44 -14.53 -3.11 -9.30
N HIS A 45 -14.23 -3.14 -8.00
CA HIS A 45 -13.49 -2.08 -7.32
C HIS A 45 -12.15 -1.87 -8.02
N ARG A 46 -11.66 -0.62 -8.02
CA ARG A 46 -10.36 -0.28 -8.60
C ARG A 46 -9.42 0.20 -7.50
N LEU A 47 -8.26 -0.42 -7.44
CA LEU A 47 -7.12 0.07 -6.68
C LEU A 47 -6.16 0.68 -7.69
N GLU A 48 -6.17 2.01 -7.79
CA GLU A 48 -5.38 2.75 -8.76
C GLU A 48 -4.06 3.18 -8.13
N PHE A 49 -2.93 2.82 -8.73
CA PHE A 49 -1.60 3.30 -8.31
C PHE A 49 -1.01 4.24 -9.36
N ALA A 50 -0.08 5.11 -8.95
CA ALA A 50 0.41 6.20 -9.78
C ALA A 50 1.64 5.83 -10.64
N HIS A 51 1.74 6.48 -11.81
CA HIS A 51 2.94 6.58 -12.65
C HIS A 51 3.57 5.26 -13.15
N GLY A 52 2.88 4.11 -13.03
CA GLY A 52 3.42 2.83 -13.49
C GLY A 52 4.60 2.33 -12.65
N PHE A 53 4.84 2.90 -11.47
CA PHE A 53 5.98 2.51 -10.63
C PHE A 53 5.67 1.27 -9.80
N PHE A 54 6.62 0.32 -9.80
CA PHE A 54 6.52 -0.92 -9.02
C PHE A 54 6.33 -0.65 -7.52
N ALA A 55 7.08 0.31 -6.97
CA ALA A 55 6.95 0.73 -5.57
C ALA A 55 5.55 1.31 -5.28
N SER A 56 5.01 2.14 -6.17
CA SER A 56 3.66 2.70 -6.00
C SER A 56 2.60 1.59 -6.00
N ALA A 57 2.70 0.61 -6.90
CA ALA A 57 1.82 -0.55 -6.88
C ALA A 57 1.92 -1.36 -5.57
N LEU A 58 3.13 -1.62 -5.05
CA LEU A 58 3.30 -2.29 -3.76
C LEU A 58 2.66 -1.50 -2.60
N HIS A 59 2.85 -0.18 -2.61
CA HIS A 59 2.31 0.71 -1.60
C HIS A 59 0.77 0.66 -1.56
N GLU A 60 0.10 0.78 -2.71
CA GLU A 60 -1.36 0.70 -2.78
C GLU A 60 -1.89 -0.67 -2.35
N VAL A 61 -1.23 -1.75 -2.74
CA VAL A 61 -1.60 -3.11 -2.30
C VAL A 61 -1.47 -3.23 -0.78
N ALA A 62 -0.41 -2.67 -0.19
CA ALA A 62 -0.23 -2.64 1.26
C ALA A 62 -1.36 -1.89 1.98
N HIS A 63 -1.72 -0.69 1.53
CA HIS A 63 -2.88 0.05 2.04
C HIS A 63 -4.16 -0.76 1.95
N TRP A 64 -4.42 -1.36 0.79
CA TRP A 64 -5.61 -2.17 0.57
C TRP A 64 -5.64 -3.39 1.49
N CYS A 65 -4.51 -4.05 1.76
CA CYS A 65 -4.39 -5.18 2.68
C CYS A 65 -4.67 -4.80 4.14
N ILE A 66 -4.26 -3.60 4.57
CA ILE A 66 -4.57 -3.06 5.92
C ILE A 66 -6.05 -2.68 6.05
N ALA A 67 -6.65 -2.11 5.00
CA ALA A 67 -8.02 -1.62 5.06
C ALA A 67 -9.04 -2.74 5.25
N GLY A 68 -9.74 -2.74 6.40
CA GLY A 68 -10.84 -3.65 6.70
C GLY A 68 -12.05 -3.47 5.79
N GLU A 69 -13.04 -4.36 5.89
CA GLU A 69 -14.20 -4.40 4.98
C GLU A 69 -14.95 -3.06 4.91
N GLN A 70 -15.18 -2.41 6.06
CA GLN A 70 -15.88 -1.11 6.11
C GLN A 70 -15.10 0.01 5.39
N ARG A 71 -13.77 -0.04 5.44
CA ARG A 71 -12.92 0.93 4.73
C ARG A 71 -12.96 0.69 3.22
N ARG A 72 -13.00 -0.57 2.78
CA ARG A 72 -13.13 -0.94 1.35
C ARG A 72 -14.49 -0.61 0.72
N ARG A 73 -15.43 -0.09 1.48
CA ARG A 73 -16.69 0.47 0.97
C ARG A 73 -16.62 1.97 0.70
N GLN A 74 -15.52 2.62 1.09
CA GLN A 74 -15.33 4.06 1.00
C GLN A 74 -14.30 4.39 -0.08
N VAL A 75 -14.48 5.54 -0.74
CA VAL A 75 -13.46 6.08 -1.64
C VAL A 75 -12.17 6.27 -0.85
N ASP A 76 -11.06 5.92 -1.48
CA ASP A 76 -9.72 5.97 -0.91
C ASP A 76 -9.55 5.23 0.42
N LEU A 77 -10.32 4.14 0.59
CA LEU A 77 -10.34 3.35 1.82
C LEU A 77 -10.74 4.20 3.05
N GLY A 78 -11.39 5.35 2.85
CA GLY A 78 -11.72 6.31 3.91
C GLY A 78 -10.50 7.03 4.50
N TYR A 79 -9.33 7.00 3.84
CA TYR A 79 -8.27 7.95 4.14
C TYR A 79 -8.69 9.35 3.67
N TRP A 80 -8.29 10.38 4.42
CA TRP A 80 -8.51 11.77 4.05
C TRP A 80 -7.17 12.39 3.67
N TYR A 81 -7.09 12.98 2.49
CA TYR A 81 -5.90 13.71 2.07
C TYR A 81 -5.92 15.12 2.66
N LEU A 82 -4.95 15.42 3.53
CA LEU A 82 -4.71 16.75 4.06
C LEU A 82 -3.31 17.21 3.59
N PRO A 83 -3.22 18.03 2.53
CA PRO A 83 -1.93 18.42 1.95
C PRO A 83 -1.10 19.29 2.91
N GLU A 84 -1.73 20.22 3.62
CA GLU A 84 -1.09 21.06 4.63
C GLU A 84 -1.30 20.46 6.02
N ARG A 85 -0.23 19.92 6.60
CA ARG A 85 -0.22 19.37 7.97
C ARG A 85 0.73 20.17 8.85
N ASP A 86 0.25 20.51 10.04
CA ASP A 86 1.13 20.94 11.12
C ASP A 86 1.95 19.73 11.67
N PRO A 87 2.96 19.95 12.53
CA PRO A 87 3.76 18.85 13.06
C PRO A 87 2.98 17.77 13.81
N MET A 88 1.86 18.13 14.47
CA MET A 88 1.04 17.17 15.19
C MET A 88 0.24 16.30 14.21
N GLN A 89 -0.37 16.90 13.20
CA GLN A 89 -1.09 16.20 12.14
C GLN A 89 -0.15 15.33 11.30
N GLN A 90 1.10 15.77 11.09
CA GLN A 90 2.11 14.95 10.43
C GLN A 90 2.47 13.71 11.26
N ALA A 91 2.61 13.85 12.58
CA ALA A 91 2.89 12.71 13.46
C ALA A 91 1.71 11.71 13.47
N GLU A 92 0.47 12.19 13.45
CA GLU A 92 -0.72 11.34 13.32
C GLU A 92 -0.73 10.59 11.98
N PHE A 93 -0.38 11.28 10.88
CA PHE A 93 -0.24 10.66 9.58
C PHE A 93 0.85 9.60 9.55
N GLU A 94 2.05 9.91 10.06
CA GLU A 94 3.14 8.94 10.13
C GLU A 94 2.74 7.70 10.94
N ALA A 95 2.00 7.88 12.03
CA ALA A 95 1.53 6.77 12.85
C ALA A 95 0.60 5.81 12.07
N VAL A 96 -0.27 6.34 11.18
CA VAL A 96 -1.13 5.49 10.34
C VAL A 96 -0.38 4.86 9.16
N GLU A 97 0.68 5.50 8.68
CA GLU A 97 1.54 5.04 7.58
C GLU A 97 2.47 3.88 7.96
N VAL A 98 2.79 3.71 9.25
CA VAL A 98 3.68 2.62 9.68
C VAL A 98 3.16 1.26 9.21
N ALA A 99 1.85 0.98 9.36
CA ALA A 99 1.30 -0.34 9.05
C ALA A 99 1.32 -0.68 7.55
N PRO A 100 0.87 0.21 6.63
CA PRO A 100 1.08 0.03 5.19
C PRO A 100 2.56 -0.14 4.81
N GLN A 101 3.45 0.73 5.30
CA GLN A 101 4.87 0.65 4.91
C GLN A 101 5.61 -0.57 5.47
N VAL A 102 5.13 -1.14 6.59
CA VAL A 102 5.55 -2.47 7.04
C VAL A 102 5.20 -3.54 6.00
N LEU A 103 3.97 -3.55 5.48
CA LEU A 103 3.57 -4.53 4.46
C LEU A 103 4.29 -4.28 3.13
N GLU A 104 4.46 -3.03 2.71
CA GLU A 104 5.24 -2.67 1.52
C GLU A 104 6.68 -3.18 1.64
N SER A 105 7.31 -3.03 2.81
CA SER A 105 8.65 -3.57 3.09
C SER A 105 8.68 -5.10 3.08
N VAL A 106 7.63 -5.77 3.54
CA VAL A 106 7.52 -7.23 3.50
C VAL A 106 7.38 -7.73 2.06
N PHE A 107 6.53 -7.09 1.25
CA PHE A 107 6.36 -7.45 -0.16
C PHE A 107 7.61 -7.13 -0.99
N SER A 108 8.29 -6.03 -0.68
CA SER A 108 9.56 -5.67 -1.30
C SER A 108 10.61 -6.77 -1.09
N ASP A 109 10.76 -7.27 0.14
CA ASP A 109 11.68 -8.37 0.44
C ASP A 109 11.33 -9.64 -0.34
N ALA A 110 10.04 -10.02 -0.36
CA ALA A 110 9.56 -11.19 -1.09
C ALA A 110 9.83 -11.10 -2.60
N ALA A 111 9.69 -9.90 -3.18
CA ALA A 111 9.98 -9.63 -4.58
C ALA A 111 11.47 -9.44 -4.89
N GLY A 112 12.35 -9.37 -3.88
CA GLY A 112 13.76 -8.97 -4.06
C GLY A 112 13.91 -7.51 -4.54
N PHE A 113 12.95 -6.65 -4.21
CA PHE A 113 12.92 -5.23 -4.53
C PHE A 113 13.44 -4.39 -3.36
N LYS A 114 14.16 -3.29 -3.64
CA LYS A 114 14.69 -2.43 -2.58
C LYS A 114 13.61 -1.50 -2.04
N PHE A 115 13.11 -1.79 -0.84
CA PHE A 115 12.20 -0.90 -0.11
C PHE A 115 12.85 0.46 0.19
N ARG A 116 12.06 1.53 0.06
CA ARG A 116 12.38 2.89 0.52
C ARG A 116 11.12 3.46 1.15
N PRO A 117 11.19 4.04 2.36
CA PRO A 117 10.01 4.62 2.97
C PRO A 117 9.47 5.76 2.12
N SER A 118 8.14 5.78 1.95
CA SER A 118 7.44 6.87 1.29
C SER A 118 7.21 7.98 2.32
N LEU A 119 7.74 9.18 2.05
CA LEU A 119 7.54 10.36 2.89
C LEU A 119 6.95 11.45 2.01
N ASP A 120 5.84 12.03 2.45
CA ASP A 120 4.97 12.84 1.60
C ASP A 120 4.99 14.34 1.94
N ASN A 121 5.60 14.75 3.06
CA ASN A 121 5.72 16.14 3.48
C ASN A 121 7.16 16.65 3.44
N LEU A 122 7.54 17.28 2.31
CA LEU A 122 8.90 17.81 2.11
C LEU A 122 9.18 19.08 2.92
N GLU A 123 8.16 19.83 3.33
CA GLU A 123 8.32 21.08 4.08
C GLU A 123 8.78 20.83 5.52
N LEU A 124 8.23 19.80 6.17
CA LEU A 124 8.61 19.41 7.53
C LEU A 124 9.94 18.63 7.58
N ARG A 125 10.45 18.20 6.42
CA ARG A 125 11.72 17.44 6.29
C ARG A 125 11.83 16.29 7.30
N PRO A 126 10.86 15.36 7.36
CA PRO A 126 10.91 14.22 8.26
C PRO A 126 12.18 13.40 8.02
N ASP A 127 12.80 12.90 9.09
CA ASP A 127 14.03 12.10 9.00
C ASP A 127 13.70 10.70 8.43
N PRO A 128 14.15 10.37 7.21
CA PRO A 128 13.89 9.07 6.61
C PRO A 128 14.52 7.91 7.40
N ALA A 129 15.60 8.15 8.13
CA ALA A 129 16.25 7.12 8.94
C ALA A 129 15.42 6.80 10.19
N GLU A 130 14.84 7.81 10.83
CA GLU A 130 13.95 7.63 11.99
C GLU A 130 12.70 6.85 11.59
N PHE A 131 12.02 7.26 10.51
CA PHE A 131 10.83 6.58 10.04
C PHE A 131 11.14 5.14 9.59
N LEU A 132 12.26 4.93 8.90
CA LEU A 132 12.70 3.58 8.54
C LEU A 132 12.97 2.70 9.78
N ALA A 133 13.50 3.26 10.86
CA ALA A 133 13.69 2.52 12.12
C ALA A 133 12.34 2.09 12.72
N LYS A 134 11.34 2.99 12.73
CA LYS A 134 9.96 2.67 13.16
C LYS A 134 9.37 1.53 12.34
N VAL A 135 9.48 1.60 11.00
CA VAL A 135 9.00 0.54 10.09
C VAL A 135 9.72 -0.79 10.34
N LYS A 136 11.05 -0.78 10.52
CA LYS A 136 11.81 -2.01 10.80
C LYS A 136 11.40 -2.68 12.11
N GLN A 137 11.22 -1.91 13.17
CA GLN A 137 10.75 -2.43 14.45
C GLN A 137 9.34 -3.04 14.31
N ALA A 138 8.40 -2.27 13.74
CA ALA A 138 7.02 -2.72 13.55
C ALA A 138 6.92 -3.92 12.59
N LYS A 139 7.83 -4.05 11.63
CA LYS A 139 7.91 -5.21 10.73
C LYS A 139 8.26 -6.48 11.47
N ALA A 140 9.22 -6.44 12.39
CA ALA A 140 9.57 -7.61 13.20
C ALA A 140 8.39 -8.08 14.05
N GLU A 141 7.68 -7.13 14.69
CA GLU A 141 6.47 -7.41 15.47
C GLU A 141 5.34 -7.98 14.62
N ARG A 142 5.11 -7.40 13.43
CA ARG A 142 4.10 -7.89 12.47
C ARG A 142 4.40 -9.30 11.98
N LEU A 143 5.65 -9.61 11.65
CA LEU A 143 6.03 -10.96 11.21
C LEU A 143 5.88 -11.99 12.33
N ALA A 144 6.20 -11.62 13.57
CA ALA A 144 5.98 -12.48 14.74
C ALA A 144 4.49 -12.73 15.00
N ALA A 145 3.63 -11.72 14.80
CA ALA A 145 2.18 -11.83 14.95
C ALA A 145 1.48 -12.50 13.75
N GLY A 146 2.14 -12.58 12.60
CA GLY A 146 1.58 -13.07 11.35
C GLY A 146 1.01 -11.96 10.45
N LEU A 147 1.02 -12.23 9.15
CA LEU A 147 0.45 -11.33 8.14
C LEU A 147 -1.08 -11.47 8.09
N PRO A 148 -1.82 -10.36 7.90
CA PRO A 148 -3.25 -10.44 7.57
C PRO A 148 -3.49 -11.34 6.35
N THR A 149 -4.63 -12.03 6.29
CA THR A 149 -4.93 -13.05 5.25
C THR A 149 -4.56 -12.61 3.84
N ARG A 150 -4.99 -11.42 3.40
CA ARG A 150 -4.72 -10.91 2.05
C ARG A 150 -3.25 -10.58 1.84
N ALA A 151 -2.58 -10.02 2.85
CA ALA A 151 -1.14 -9.79 2.79
C ALA A 151 -0.36 -11.11 2.73
N ALA A 152 -0.80 -12.12 3.47
CA ALA A 152 -0.21 -13.46 3.43
C ALA A 152 -0.41 -14.14 2.07
N GLN A 153 -1.55 -13.94 1.41
CA GLN A 153 -1.81 -14.43 0.04
C GLN A 153 -0.90 -13.74 -0.98
N PHE A 154 -0.76 -12.41 -0.91
CA PHE A 154 0.07 -11.63 -1.83
C PHE A 154 1.59 -11.86 -1.64
N HIS A 155 2.02 -12.19 -0.42
CA HIS A 155 3.43 -12.41 -0.09
C HIS A 155 3.99 -13.75 -0.60
N ARG A 156 3.15 -14.77 -0.77
CA ARG A 156 3.57 -16.14 -1.13
C ARG A 156 3.96 -16.27 -2.59
#